data_AF-A0A5Q0L9D6-F1
#
_entry.id   AF-A0A5Q0L9D6-F1
#
_cell.length_a   1.000
_cell.length_b   1.000
_cell.length_c   1.000
_cell.angle_alpha   90.00
_cell.angle_beta   90.00
_cell.angle_gamma   90.00
#
_symmetry.space_group_name_H-M   'P 1'
#
loop_
_entity.id
_entity.type
_entity.pdbx_description
1 polymer ?
#
loop_
_entity_poly.entity_id
_entity_poly.type
_entity_poly.pdbx_seq_one_letter_code
_entity_poly.pdbx_strand_id
1 'polypeptide(L)'
;MTTETVSQWRGRFLKGRLDGLGDAPRPGRERTVTDERVAESVRMTLEAKPRNATHWSTRSMARGWASRSRRSDCRSRRTYPAGWTGPSRCCR
;
A
#
# COMPACT_ATOMS: atom_id res chain seq x y z
N MET A 1 -7.79 -13.84 22.56
CA MET A 1 -7.84 -12.38 22.32
C MET A 1 -6.92 -11.73 23.34
N THR A 2 -5.96 -10.90 22.92
CA THR A 2 -4.94 -10.36 23.84
C THR A 2 -5.44 -9.08 24.54
N THR A 3 -4.88 -8.77 25.71
CA THR A 3 -5.22 -7.57 26.50
C THR A 3 -5.04 -6.28 25.70
N GLU A 4 -4.01 -6.22 24.84
CA GLU A 4 -3.73 -5.10 23.93
C GLU A 4 -4.88 -4.82 22.97
N THR A 5 -5.47 -5.86 22.39
CA THR A 5 -6.62 -5.72 21.48
C THR A 5 -7.85 -5.19 22.22
N VAL A 6 -8.11 -5.67 23.43
CA VAL A 6 -9.23 -5.22 24.27
C VAL A 6 -9.08 -3.75 24.65
N SER A 7 -7.87 -3.32 25.04
CA SER A 7 -7.57 -1.92 25.38
C SER A 7 -7.81 -0.97 24.20
N GLN A 8 -7.45 -1.40 22.99
CA GLN A 8 -7.69 -0.61 21.78
C GLN A 8 -9.19 -0.47 21.48
N TRP A 9 -9.98 -1.52 21.65
CA TRP A 9 -11.43 -1.50 21.44
C TRP A 9 -12.12 -0.58 22.45
N ARG A 10 -11.72 -0.64 23.73
CA ARG A 10 -12.23 0.26 24.78
C ARG A 10 -11.92 1.72 24.45
N GLY A 11 -10.69 2.02 23.99
CA GLY A 11 -10.32 3.37 23.56
C GLY A 11 -11.16 3.89 22.39
N ARG A 12 -11.50 3.04 21.42
CA ARG A 12 -12.40 3.40 20.31
C ARG A 12 -13.83 3.62 20.78
N PHE A 13 -14.33 2.76 21.66
CA PHE A 13 -15.67 2.87 22.23
C PHE A 13 -15.86 4.14 23.06
N LEU A 14 -14.86 4.56 23.85
CA LEU A 14 -14.95 5.81 24.61
C LEU A 14 -15.05 7.04 23.70
N LYS A 15 -14.41 7.02 22.52
CA LYS A 15 -14.37 8.14 21.57
C LYS A 15 -15.59 8.21 20.64
N GLY A 16 -16.06 7.06 20.14
CA GLY A 16 -17.09 6.98 19.11
C GLY A 16 -18.25 6.05 19.44
N ARG A 17 -18.33 5.51 20.66
CA ARG A 17 -19.35 4.53 21.08
C ARG A 17 -19.45 3.38 20.06
N LEU A 18 -20.65 3.12 19.55
CA LEU A 18 -20.92 2.08 18.57
C LEU A 18 -20.29 2.40 17.20
N ASP A 19 -20.29 3.67 16.79
CA ASP A 19 -19.67 4.11 15.52
C ASP A 19 -18.14 3.90 15.52
N GLY A 20 -17.51 3.95 16.70
CA GLY A 20 -16.08 3.70 16.87
C GLY A 20 -15.68 2.21 16.73
N LEU A 21 -16.65 1.30 16.78
CA LEU A 21 -16.43 -0.14 16.65
C LEU A 21 -16.70 -0.68 15.24
N GLY A 22 -17.34 0.13 14.38
CA GLY A 22 -17.58 -0.22 12.99
C GLY A 22 -16.30 -0.37 12.17
N ASP A 23 -16.38 -1.15 11.10
CA ASP A 23 -15.29 -1.24 10.12
C ASP A 23 -15.32 0.01 9.25
N ALA A 24 -14.50 0.99 9.62
CA ALA A 24 -14.28 2.16 8.78
C ALA A 24 -13.69 1.70 7.44
N PRO A 25 -14.07 2.33 6.30
CA PRO A 25 -13.49 1.98 5.01
C PRO A 25 -11.98 2.01 5.14
N ARG A 26 -11.34 0.84 4.94
CA ARG A 26 -9.91 0.69 5.15
C ARG A 26 -9.21 1.73 4.27
N PRO A 27 -8.47 2.69 4.84
CA PRO A 27 -7.79 3.68 4.02
C PRO A 27 -6.87 2.93 3.08
N GLY A 28 -7.22 2.95 1.81
CA GLY A 28 -6.45 2.33 0.75
C GLY A 28 -5.10 3.01 0.66
N ARG A 29 -4.07 2.25 0.28
CA ARG A 29 -2.79 2.85 -0.08
C ARG A 29 -3.03 3.80 -1.26
N GLU A 30 -2.57 5.05 -1.14
CA GLU A 30 -2.54 5.97 -2.29
C GLU A 30 -1.79 5.31 -3.46
N ARG A 31 -2.40 5.36 -4.64
CA ARG A 31 -1.88 4.71 -5.83
C ARG A 31 -0.50 5.30 -6.17
N THR A 32 0.56 4.54 -5.92
CA THR A 32 1.95 4.99 -6.12
C THR A 32 2.37 4.94 -7.61
N VAL A 33 1.63 4.21 -8.43
CA VAL A 33 1.92 4.04 -9.85
C VAL A 33 1.08 5.04 -10.65
N THR A 34 1.74 5.90 -11.42
CA THR A 34 1.07 6.86 -12.30
C THR A 34 0.53 6.15 -13.55
N ASP A 35 -0.47 6.74 -14.20
CA ASP A 35 -1.11 6.12 -15.37
C ASP A 35 -0.13 5.96 -16.55
N GLU A 36 0.85 6.86 -16.70
CA GLU A 36 1.89 6.76 -17.73
C GLU A 36 2.76 5.51 -17.51
N ARG A 37 3.03 5.16 -16.25
CA ARG A 37 3.80 3.96 -15.91
C ARG A 37 3.02 2.68 -16.17
N VAL A 38 1.69 2.74 -16.04
CA VAL A 38 0.80 1.64 -16.43
C VAL A 38 0.77 1.52 -17.96
N ALA A 39 0.64 2.62 -18.70
CA ALA A 39 0.67 2.60 -20.16
C ALA A 39 2.00 2.05 -20.71
N GLU A 40 3.12 2.41 -20.08
CA GLU A 40 4.43 1.87 -20.44
C GLU A 40 4.56 0.37 -20.18
N SER A 41 4.03 -0.14 -19.07
CA SER A 41 4.07 -1.59 -18.80
C SER A 41 3.21 -2.36 -19.80
N VAL A 42 2.04 -1.84 -20.15
CA VAL A 42 1.16 -2.43 -21.18
C VAL A 42 1.84 -2.44 -22.54
N ARG A 43 2.41 -1.32 -22.98
CA ARG A 43 3.17 -1.23 -24.23
C ARG A 43 4.30 -2.27 -24.28
N MET A 44 5.08 -2.36 -23.22
CA MET A 44 6.18 -3.33 -23.12
C MET A 44 5.70 -4.78 -23.25
N THR A 45 4.54 -5.12 -22.70
CA THR A 45 4.00 -6.48 -22.82
C THR A 45 3.47 -6.82 -24.21
N LEU A 46 2.99 -5.81 -24.95
CA LEU A 46 2.44 -6.00 -26.29
C LEU A 46 3.53 -6.00 -27.37
N GLU A 47 4.55 -5.15 -27.22
CA GLU A 47 5.56 -4.93 -28.27
C GLU A 47 6.83 -5.76 -28.07
N ALA A 48 7.11 -6.22 -26.84
CA ALA A 48 8.34 -6.92 -26.52
C ALA A 48 8.08 -8.31 -25.94
N LYS A 49 9.04 -9.21 -26.16
CA LYS A 49 9.06 -10.57 -25.61
C LYS A 49 10.36 -10.75 -24.81
N PRO A 50 10.33 -11.39 -23.63
CA PRO A 50 11.54 -11.56 -22.84
C PRO A 50 12.56 -12.44 -23.58
N ARG A 51 13.84 -12.08 -23.49
CA ARG A 51 14.93 -12.70 -24.28
C ARG A 51 14.97 -14.24 -24.21
N ASN A 52 14.60 -14.82 -23.07
CA ASN A 52 14.69 -16.27 -22.82
C ASN A 52 13.34 -16.90 -22.46
N ALA A 53 12.20 -16.31 -22.85
CA ALA A 53 10.90 -16.92 -22.56
C ALA A 53 9.83 -16.58 -23.60
N THR A 54 8.85 -17.49 -23.73
CA THR A 54 7.74 -17.33 -24.68
C THR A 54 6.74 -16.25 -24.22
N HIS A 55 6.65 -16.02 -22.91
CA HIS A 55 5.74 -15.07 -22.27
C HIS A 55 6.45 -14.33 -21.13
N TRP A 56 5.93 -13.16 -20.78
CA TRP A 56 6.39 -12.42 -19.60
C TRP A 56 5.99 -13.14 -18.31
N SER A 57 6.98 -13.58 -17.52
CA SER A 57 6.74 -13.85 -16.10
C SER A 57 6.75 -12.54 -15.31
N THR A 58 6.06 -12.50 -14.17
CA THR A 58 6.04 -11.35 -13.26
C THR A 58 7.46 -10.89 -12.88
N ARG A 59 8.38 -11.85 -12.63
CA ARG A 59 9.77 -11.56 -12.26
C ARG A 59 10.60 -11.00 -13.44
N SER A 60 10.44 -11.51 -14.65
CA SER A 60 11.11 -10.98 -15.84
C SER A 60 10.60 -9.59 -16.22
N MET A 61 9.29 -9.36 -16.07
CA MET A 61 8.67 -8.07 -16.33
C MET A 61 9.14 -7.04 -15.30
N ALA A 62 9.11 -7.39 -14.01
CA ALA A 62 9.62 -6.52 -12.95
C ALA A 62 11.08 -6.15 -13.16
N ARG A 63 11.94 -7.08 -13.61
CA ARG A 63 13.35 -6.77 -13.92
C ARG A 63 13.49 -5.80 -15.11
N GLY A 64 12.72 -6.01 -16.18
CA GLY A 64 12.75 -5.12 -17.35
C GLY A 64 12.12 -3.75 -17.11
N TRP A 65 11.13 -3.66 -16.23
CA TRP A 65 10.47 -2.42 -15.84
C TRP A 65 11.26 -1.65 -14.76
N ALA A 66 11.83 -2.36 -13.79
CA ALA A 66 12.64 -1.76 -12.72
C ALA A 66 13.95 -1.15 -13.22
N SER A 67 14.52 -1.65 -14.32
CA SER A 67 15.68 -1.02 -14.96
C SER A 67 15.35 0.32 -15.64
N ARG A 68 14.06 0.61 -15.89
CA ARG A 68 13.60 1.84 -16.54
C ARG A 68 13.00 2.85 -15.57
N SER A 69 12.45 2.41 -14.44
CA SER A 69 11.77 3.30 -13.51
C SER A 69 12.64 3.66 -12.29
N ARG A 70 12.78 4.96 -11.99
CA ARG A 70 13.28 5.42 -10.68
C ARG A 70 12.26 5.02 -9.61
N ARG A 71 12.71 4.37 -8.54
CA ARG A 71 11.87 4.05 -7.38
C ARG A 71 11.30 5.35 -6.82
N SER A 72 9.98 5.50 -6.87
CA SER A 72 9.29 6.53 -6.10
C SER A 72 9.23 6.00 -4.68
N ASP A 73 10.14 6.52 -3.87
CA ASP A 73 10.33 6.08 -2.50
C ASP A 73 9.05 6.29 -1.67
N CYS A 74 8.71 5.31 -0.84
CA CYS A 74 7.48 5.35 -0.05
C CYS A 74 7.69 6.21 1.19
N ARG A 75 7.59 7.54 1.05
CA ARG A 75 7.45 8.41 2.23
C ARG A 75 6.00 8.30 2.73
N SER A 76 5.78 7.37 3.66
CA SER A 76 4.48 7.18 4.31
C SER A 76 4.12 8.42 5.14
N ARG A 77 3.35 9.36 4.56
CA ARG A 77 2.56 10.27 5.37
C ARG A 77 1.32 9.51 5.81
N ARG A 78 1.38 8.98 7.04
CA ARG A 78 0.19 8.44 7.69
C ARG A 78 -0.68 9.61 8.12
N THR A 79 -1.66 10.00 7.32
CA THR A 79 -2.71 10.94 7.74
C THR A 79 -3.59 10.22 8.75
N TYR A 80 -3.33 10.45 10.03
CA TYR A 80 -4.29 10.11 11.07
C TYR A 80 -5.39 11.19 11.11
N PRO A 81 -6.65 10.83 11.41
CA PRO A 81 -7.67 11.83 11.70
C PRO A 81 -7.28 12.67 12.93
N ALA A 82 -7.71 13.93 12.97
CA ALA A 82 -7.48 14.83 14.10
C ALA A 82 -7.94 14.15 15.41
N GLY A 83 -7.02 13.93 16.36
CA GLY A 83 -7.28 13.27 17.65
C GLY A 83 -6.66 11.87 17.86
N TRP A 84 -5.75 11.44 16.99
CA TRP A 84 -5.06 10.15 17.12
C TRP A 84 -3.86 10.24 18.08
N THR A 85 -4.00 9.64 19.28
CA THR A 85 -2.99 9.56 20.35
C THR A 85 -2.52 8.12 20.58
N GLY A 86 -2.07 7.44 19.51
CA GLY A 86 -1.53 6.07 19.59
C GLY A 86 0.01 6.07 19.64
N PRO A 87 0.65 5.08 20.30
CA PRO A 87 2.10 5.04 20.42
C PRO A 87 2.77 4.83 19.06
N SER A 88 3.68 5.75 18.74
CA SER A 88 4.57 5.74 17.58
C SER A 88 5.58 4.60 17.68
N ARG A 89 5.19 3.37 17.31
CA ARG A 89 6.18 2.32 17.05
C ARG A 89 6.72 2.52 15.64
N CYS A 90 7.83 3.24 15.56
CA CYS A 90 8.72 3.17 14.41
C CYS A 90 9.20 1.71 14.30
N CYS A 91 8.85 1.04 13.22
CA CYS A 91 9.48 -0.23 12.88
C CYS A 91 10.96 0.04 12.56
N ARG A 92 11.82 -0.78 13.16
CA ARG A 92 13.22 -0.99 12.77
C ARG A 92 13.31 -1.42 11.31
#